data_AF-A0A973RGP2-F1
#
_entry.id   AF-A0A973RGP2-F1
#
_cell.length_a   1.000
_cell.length_b   1.000
_cell.length_c   1.000
_cell.angle_alpha   90.00
_cell.angle_beta   90.00
_cell.angle_gamma   90.00
#
_symmetry.space_group_name_H-M   'P 1'
#
loop_
_entity.id
_entity.type
_entity.pdbx_description
1 polymer ?
#
loop_
_entity_poly.entity_id
_entity_poly.type
_entity_poly.pdbx_seq_one_letter_code
_entity_poly.pdbx_strand_id
1 'polypeptide(L)'
;LRAGDHATPGWEHAMLQLLAPFGVDAALAHPHVRGGDELARHIRDRDAPILTLATQPAVPGAVLRPLVDPVALFPWTMMWRAGDDHPGLRALHQAVDRLAADHDWLAIPAGAWLPEPEASLPRPA
;
A
#
# COMPACT_ATOMS: atom_id res chain seq x y z
N LEU A 1 -6.67 -3.26 18.13
CA LEU A 1 -6.20 -2.64 16.88
C LEU A 1 -6.91 -3.34 15.74
N ARG A 2 -7.65 -2.60 14.90
CA ARG A 2 -8.24 -3.14 13.66
C ARG A 2 -7.51 -2.44 12.52
N ALA A 3 -6.91 -3.19 11.61
CA ALA A 3 -6.45 -2.64 10.34
C ALA A 3 -7.68 -2.58 9.41
N GLY A 4 -7.88 -1.46 8.71
CA GLY A 4 -8.95 -1.33 7.73
C GLY A 4 -8.72 -2.33 6.61
N ASP A 5 -9.71 -3.17 6.35
CA ASP A 5 -9.79 -3.95 5.12
C ASP A 5 -10.42 -3.05 4.05
N HIS A 6 -10.02 -3.29 2.80
CA HIS A 6 -10.58 -2.75 1.56
C HIS A 6 -9.96 -1.45 1.02
N ALA A 7 -9.84 -1.42 -0.30
CA ALA A 7 -9.51 -0.25 -1.09
C ALA A 7 -10.27 0.98 -0.58
N THR A 8 -9.52 1.98 -0.11
CA THR A 8 -10.06 3.27 0.30
C THR A 8 -9.97 4.26 -0.87
N PRO A 9 -10.74 5.35 -0.88
CA PRO A 9 -10.54 6.40 -1.88
C PRO A 9 -9.10 6.92 -1.95
N GLY A 10 -8.39 6.95 -0.81
CA GLY A 10 -6.96 7.29 -0.77
C GLY A 10 -6.08 6.25 -1.46
N TRP A 11 -6.37 4.96 -1.28
CA TRP A 11 -5.67 3.88 -1.98
C TRP A 11 -5.92 3.93 -3.50
N GLU A 12 -7.17 4.15 -3.92
CA GLU A 12 -7.52 4.31 -5.34
C GLU A 12 -6.81 5.52 -5.95
N HIS A 13 -6.80 6.64 -5.23
CA HIS A 13 -6.12 7.85 -5.65
C HIS A 13 -4.60 7.64 -5.84
N ALA A 14 -3.96 6.96 -4.89
CA ALA A 14 -2.55 6.62 -4.99
C ALA A 14 -2.28 5.66 -6.17
N MET A 15 -3.15 4.67 -6.41
CA MET A 15 -3.02 3.79 -7.58
C MET A 15 -3.14 4.53 -8.90
N LEU A 16 -4.09 5.47 -9.02
CA LEU A 16 -4.21 6.30 -10.22
C LEU A 16 -2.94 7.12 -10.48
N GLN A 17 -2.37 7.72 -9.43
CA GLN A 17 -1.13 8.49 -9.56
C GLN A 17 0.07 7.61 -9.94
N LEU A 18 0.21 6.43 -9.32
CA LEU A 18 1.29 5.49 -9.63
C LEU A 18 1.24 5.02 -11.08
N LEU A 19 0.03 4.78 -11.60
CA LEU A 19 -0.20 4.18 -12.91
C LEU A 19 -0.22 5.17 -14.07
N ALA A 20 -0.54 6.43 -13.81
CA ALA A 20 -0.65 7.46 -14.85
C ALA A 20 0.60 7.60 -15.75
N PRO A 21 1.85 7.57 -15.24
CA PRO A 21 3.04 7.64 -16.09
C PRO A 21 3.21 6.45 -17.05
N PHE A 22 2.58 5.31 -16.75
CA PHE A 22 2.69 4.08 -17.54
C PHE A 22 1.56 3.91 -18.56
N GLY A 23 0.61 4.87 -18.64
CA GLY A 23 -0.53 4.81 -19.55
C GLY A 23 -1.53 3.69 -19.21
N VAL A 24 -1.52 3.20 -17.97
CA VAL A 24 -2.44 2.15 -17.51
C VAL A 24 -3.76 2.78 -17.09
N ASP A 25 -4.85 2.40 -17.77
CA ASP A 25 -6.20 2.84 -17.44
C ASP A 25 -6.81 1.96 -16.34
N ALA A 26 -6.86 2.48 -15.11
CA ALA A 26 -7.44 1.79 -13.98
C ALA A 26 -8.98 1.65 -14.07
N ALA A 27 -9.66 2.43 -14.92
CA ALA A 27 -11.10 2.31 -15.14
C ALA A 27 -11.47 1.03 -15.90
N LEU A 28 -10.49 0.40 -16.57
CA LEU A 28 -10.62 -0.91 -17.21
C LEU A 28 -10.26 -2.08 -16.27
N ALA A 29 -10.03 -1.81 -14.98
CA ALA A 29 -9.68 -2.84 -14.02
C ALA A 29 -10.80 -3.89 -13.91
N HIS A 30 -10.41 -5.16 -13.96
CA HIS A 30 -11.37 -6.25 -13.83
C HIS A 30 -11.86 -6.39 -12.38
N PRO A 31 -13.12 -6.78 -12.14
CA PRO A 31 -13.59 -7.17 -10.82
C PRO A 31 -12.65 -8.16 -10.12
N HIS A 32 -12.56 -8.02 -8.79
CA HIS A 32 -11.72 -8.87 -7.94
C HIS A 32 -11.96 -10.37 -8.19
N VAL A 33 -10.89 -11.08 -8.53
CA VAL A 33 -10.86 -12.54 -8.65
C VAL A 33 -10.64 -13.17 -7.27
N ARG A 34 -11.43 -14.18 -6.90
CA ARG A 34 -11.39 -14.76 -5.55
C ARG A 34 -10.53 -16.04 -5.53
N GLY A 35 -9.39 -15.96 -4.86
CA GLY A 35 -8.54 -17.12 -4.58
C GLY A 35 -7.62 -17.55 -5.74
N GLY A 36 -6.64 -18.39 -5.41
CA GLY A 36 -5.52 -18.71 -6.30
C GLY A 36 -5.91 -19.47 -7.58
N ASP A 37 -6.86 -20.42 -7.50
CA ASP A 37 -7.26 -21.22 -8.65
C ASP A 37 -8.06 -20.42 -9.68
N GLU A 38 -8.91 -19.50 -9.22
CA GLU A 38 -9.65 -18.59 -10.10
C GLU A 38 -8.69 -17.60 -10.76
N LEU A 39 -7.69 -17.10 -10.03
CA LEU A 39 -6.64 -16.23 -10.57
C LEU A 39 -5.77 -16.96 -11.58
N ALA A 40 -5.41 -18.23 -11.34
CA ALA A 40 -4.67 -19.04 -12.30
C ALA A 40 -5.44 -19.25 -13.60
N ARG A 41 -6.75 -19.55 -13.49
CA ARG A 41 -7.63 -19.66 -14.66
C ARG A 41 -7.70 -18.33 -15.41
N HIS A 42 -7.90 -17.23 -14.69
CA HIS A 42 -7.95 -15.90 -15.28
C HIS A 42 -6.68 -15.54 -16.06
N ILE A 43 -5.50 -15.80 -15.49
CA ILE A 43 -4.21 -15.53 -16.15
C ILE A 43 -4.04 -16.39 -17.41
N ARG A 44 -4.49 -17.66 -17.40
CA ARG A 44 -4.44 -18.51 -18.59
C ARG A 44 -5.40 -18.08 -19.68
N ASP A 45 -6.61 -17.68 -19.29
CA ASP A 45 -7.69 -17.41 -20.22
C ASP A 45 -7.63 -15.98 -20.81
N ARG A 46 -6.76 -15.11 -20.28
CA ARG A 46 -6.64 -13.71 -20.74
C ARG A 46 -5.21 -13.31 -21.07
N ASP A 47 -5.03 -12.66 -22.22
CA ASP A 47 -3.77 -12.09 -22.70
C ASP A 47 -3.43 -10.72 -22.08
N ALA A 48 -3.63 -10.55 -20.76
CA ALA A 48 -3.32 -9.28 -20.08
C ALA A 48 -2.57 -9.50 -18.76
N PRO A 49 -1.46 -8.77 -18.51
CA PRO A 49 -0.77 -8.79 -17.23
C PRO A 49 -1.61 -8.13 -16.13
N ILE A 50 -1.47 -8.60 -14.89
CA ILE A 50 -2.19 -8.09 -13.71
C ILE A 50 -1.21 -7.48 -12.72
N LEU A 51 -1.58 -6.34 -12.14
CA LEU A 51 -0.92 -5.77 -10.98
C LEU A 51 -1.53 -6.30 -9.69
N THR A 52 -0.69 -6.71 -8.75
CA THR A 52 -1.10 -7.27 -7.46
C THR A 52 -0.11 -6.89 -6.36
N LEU A 53 -0.50 -7.08 -5.10
CA LEU A 53 0.39 -6.82 -3.96
C LEU A 53 1.57 -7.79 -3.98
N ALA A 54 2.74 -7.33 -3.49
CA ALA A 54 3.93 -8.17 -3.38
C ALA A 54 3.74 -9.41 -2.48
N THR A 55 2.71 -9.40 -1.63
CA THR A 55 2.30 -10.52 -0.77
C THR A 55 1.43 -11.55 -1.47
N GLN A 56 1.08 -11.35 -2.75
CA GLN A 56 0.30 -12.30 -3.53
C GLN A 56 1.00 -13.66 -3.58
N PRO A 57 0.31 -14.75 -3.18
CA PRO A 57 0.85 -16.09 -3.32
C PRO A 57 1.17 -16.42 -4.78
N ALA A 58 2.18 -17.27 -4.99
CA ALA A 58 2.53 -17.76 -6.31
C ALA A 58 1.33 -18.43 -6.98
N VAL A 59 1.12 -18.14 -8.26
CA VAL A 59 0.03 -18.67 -9.08
C VAL A 59 0.61 -19.63 -10.12
N PRO A 60 0.15 -20.89 -10.19
CA PRO A 60 0.67 -21.84 -11.17
C PRO A 60 0.55 -21.31 -12.61
N GLY A 61 1.67 -21.30 -13.34
CA GLY A 61 1.74 -20.79 -14.72
C GLY A 61 1.86 -19.27 -14.85
N ALA A 62 1.91 -18.53 -13.74
CA ALA A 62 2.15 -17.08 -13.74
C ALA A 62 3.60 -16.75 -13.37
N VAL A 63 4.11 -15.64 -13.90
CA VAL A 63 5.38 -15.04 -13.48
C VAL A 63 5.08 -13.84 -12.59
N LEU A 64 5.55 -13.86 -11.35
CA LEU A 64 5.49 -12.69 -10.46
C LEU A 64 6.78 -11.89 -10.60
N ARG A 65 6.66 -10.67 -11.13
CA ARG A 65 7.77 -9.72 -11.27
C ARG A 65 7.50 -8.48 -10.41
N PRO A 66 8.32 -8.19 -9.40
CA PRO A 66 8.22 -6.93 -8.66
C PRO A 66 8.41 -5.74 -9.60
N LEU A 67 7.51 -4.75 -9.51
CA LEU A 67 7.60 -3.50 -10.26
C LEU A 67 8.11 -2.32 -9.39
N VAL A 68 8.54 -2.61 -8.17
CA VAL A 68 8.83 -1.61 -7.12
C VAL A 68 10.22 -0.97 -7.25
N ASP A 69 10.61 -0.59 -8.47
CA ASP A 69 11.69 0.37 -8.71
C ASP A 69 11.12 1.59 -9.47
N PRO A 70 10.71 2.65 -8.75
CA PRO A 70 10.93 2.90 -7.32
C PRO A 70 9.96 2.17 -6.37
N VAL A 71 10.37 2.02 -5.11
CA VAL A 71 9.54 1.43 -4.04
C VAL A 71 8.42 2.40 -3.67
N ALA A 72 7.16 1.97 -3.83
CA ALA A 72 6.00 2.74 -3.39
C ALA A 72 5.84 2.67 -1.86
N LEU A 73 5.73 3.84 -1.21
CA LEU A 73 5.42 3.96 0.21
C LEU A 73 3.96 4.38 0.42
N PHE A 74 3.29 3.72 1.36
CA PHE A 74 1.93 4.05 1.78
C PHE A 74 1.95 4.39 3.27
N PRO A 75 1.77 5.67 3.65
CA PRO A 75 1.83 6.08 5.04
C PRO A 75 0.58 5.65 5.80
N TRP A 76 0.76 5.38 7.09
CA TRP A 76 -0.32 5.01 8.02
C TRP A 76 -0.43 6.06 9.10
N THR A 77 -1.66 6.51 9.37
CA THR A 77 -1.96 7.51 10.40
C THR A 77 -2.85 6.91 11.48
N MET A 78 -2.53 7.17 12.74
CA MET A 78 -3.37 6.83 13.88
C MET A 78 -4.26 8.01 14.27
N MET A 79 -5.53 7.75 14.58
CA MET A 79 -6.50 8.77 14.98
C MET A 79 -7.21 8.37 16.27
N TRP A 80 -7.48 9.35 17.13
CA TRP A 80 -8.23 9.20 18.38
C TRP A 80 -9.04 10.47 18.67
N ARG A 81 -9.84 10.46 19.75
CA ARG A 81 -10.63 11.63 20.15
C ARG A 81 -9.73 12.74 20.68
N ALA A 82 -9.90 13.96 20.18
CA ALA A 82 -9.19 15.13 20.70
C ALA A 82 -9.43 15.32 22.21
N GLY A 83 -8.37 15.66 22.95
CA GLY A 83 -8.41 15.88 24.40
C GLY A 83 -8.43 14.60 25.25
N ASP A 84 -8.34 13.41 24.63
CA ASP A 84 -8.20 12.15 25.35
C ASP A 84 -6.76 11.95 25.85
N ASP A 85 -6.57 11.77 27.15
CA ASP A 85 -5.28 11.50 27.81
C ASP A 85 -5.28 10.13 28.52
N HIS A 86 -6.03 9.17 27.96
CA HIS A 86 -6.08 7.82 28.50
C HIS A 86 -4.66 7.20 28.59
N PRO A 87 -4.28 6.58 29.72
CA PRO A 87 -2.92 6.03 29.91
C PRO A 87 -2.54 4.99 28.86
N GLY A 88 -3.53 4.26 28.33
CA GLY A 88 -3.32 3.32 27.22
C GLY A 88 -2.89 4.00 25.91
N LEU A 89 -3.37 5.21 25.62
CA LEU A 89 -2.94 5.97 24.44
C LEU A 89 -1.48 6.42 24.61
N ARG A 90 -1.12 6.89 25.80
CA ARG A 90 0.27 7.25 26.14
C ARG A 90 1.21 6.06 25.98
N ALA A 91 0.82 4.89 26.48
CA ALA A 91 1.59 3.66 26.33
C ALA A 91 1.72 3.24 24.85
N LEU A 92 0.66 3.41 24.05
CA LEU A 92 0.71 3.14 22.61
C LEU A 92 1.66 4.10 21.88
N HIS A 93 1.63 5.40 22.19
CA HIS A 93 2.56 6.39 21.61
C HIS A 93 4.01 6.03 21.95
N GLN A 94 4.31 5.74 23.22
CA GLN A 94 5.64 5.31 23.64
C GLN A 94 6.10 4.01 22.96
N ALA A 95 5.19 3.08 22.67
CA ALA A 95 5.52 1.87 21.92
C ALA A 95 5.83 2.19 20.45
N VAL A 96 5.04 3.05 19.82
CA VAL A 96 5.25 3.49 18.43
C VAL A 96 6.58 4.24 18.31
N ASP A 97 6.87 5.19 19.20
CA ASP A 97 8.12 5.96 19.17
C ASP A 97 9.36 5.07 19.27
N ARG A 98 9.33 4.08 20.18
CA ARG A 98 10.42 3.11 20.32
C ARG A 98 10.58 2.25 19.07
N LEU A 99 9.49 1.66 18.57
CA LEU A 99 9.56 0.81 17.38
C LEU A 99 9.99 1.59 16.13
N ALA A 100 9.52 2.83 16.00
CA ALA A 100 9.91 3.70 14.90
C ALA A 100 11.41 4.02 14.92
N ALA A 101 11.97 4.29 16.11
CA ALA A 101 13.41 4.51 16.25
C ALA A 101 14.24 3.22 16.04
N ASP A 102 13.80 2.10 16.61
CA ASP A 102 14.52 0.82 16.55
C ASP A 102 14.55 0.21 15.13
N HIS A 103 13.57 0.55 14.30
CA HIS A 103 13.38 -0.02 12.96
C HIS A 103 13.37 1.01 11.83
N ASP A 104 13.70 2.27 12.14
CA ASP A 104 13.80 3.38 11.18
C ASP A 104 12.53 3.56 10.31
N TRP A 105 11.35 3.43 10.93
CA TRP A 105 10.06 3.39 10.21
C TRP A 105 9.77 4.66 9.41
N LEU A 106 10.34 5.79 9.82
CA LEU A 106 10.11 7.09 9.20
C LEU A 106 11.14 7.43 8.12
N ALA A 107 12.18 6.60 7.94
CA ALA A 107 13.13 6.78 6.84
C ALA A 107 12.45 6.46 5.50
N ILE A 108 12.57 7.40 4.58
CA ILE A 108 12.13 7.24 3.19
C ILE A 108 13.35 6.76 2.40
N PRO A 109 13.33 5.54 1.82
CA PRO A 109 14.42 5.07 0.99
C PRO A 109 14.70 5.99 -0.18
N ALA A 110 15.96 6.10 -0.58
CA ALA A 110 16.34 6.88 -1.74
C ALA A 110 15.58 6.38 -3.00
N GLY A 111 14.98 7.32 -3.72
CA GLY A 111 14.18 7.01 -4.90
C GLY A 111 12.76 6.52 -4.59
N ALA A 112 12.33 6.35 -3.34
CA ALA A 112 10.97 5.92 -3.03
C ALA A 112 9.91 6.86 -3.66
N TRP A 113 8.81 6.25 -4.11
CA TRP A 113 7.66 6.96 -4.64
C TRP A 113 6.58 7.11 -3.57
N LEU A 114 6.03 8.31 -3.46
CA LEU A 114 4.91 8.66 -2.59
C LEU A 114 3.79 9.26 -3.44
N PRO A 115 2.51 8.96 -3.16
CA PRO A 115 1.40 9.68 -3.74
C PRO A 115 1.33 11.11 -3.18
N GLU A 116 0.70 12.03 -3.91
CA GLU A 116 0.17 13.26 -3.33
C GLU A 116 -1.03 12.96 -2.43
N PRO A 117 -1.20 13.67 -1.29
CA PRO A 117 -0.42 14.84 -0.86
C PRO A 117 0.90 14.53 -0.14
N GLU A 118 1.19 13.27 0.18
CA GLU A 118 2.31 12.91 1.06
C GLU A 118 3.68 13.19 0.45
N ALA A 119 3.80 13.16 -0.88
CA ALA A 119 4.99 13.64 -1.58
C ALA A 119 5.29 15.13 -1.33
N SER A 120 4.26 15.94 -1.07
CA SER A 120 4.36 17.39 -0.82
C SER A 120 4.34 17.78 0.67
N LEU A 121 4.12 16.84 1.58
CA LEU A 121 4.10 17.14 3.01
C LEU A 121 5.51 17.46 3.54
N PRO A 122 5.64 18.40 4.50
CA PRO A 122 6.89 18.64 5.20
C PRO A 122 7.36 17.34 5.86
N ARG A 123 8.63 16.98 5.67
CA ARG A 123 9.20 15.82 6.32
C ARG A 123 9.29 16.07 7.84
N PRO A 124 8.82 15.15 8.69
CA PRO A 124 9.06 15.25 10.13
C PRO A 124 10.58 15.29 10.38
N ALA A 125 10.99 16.16 11.28
CA ALA A 125 12.40 16.37 11.66
C ALA A 125 12.92 15.23 12.54
#